data_AF-E4ZJ29-F1
#
_entry.id   AF-E4ZJ29-F1
#
_cell.length_a   1.000
_cell.length_b   1.000
_cell.length_c   1.000
_cell.angle_alpha   90.00
_cell.angle_beta   90.00
_cell.angle_gamma   90.00
#
_symmetry.space_group_name_H-M   'P 1'
#
loop_
_entity.id
_entity.type
_entity.pdbx_description
1 polymer ?
#
loop_
_entity_poly.entity_id
_entity_poly.type
_entity_poly.pdbx_seq_one_letter_code
_entity_poly.pdbx_strand_id
1 'polypeptide(L)'
;MPRTHDCPIASTTPQHHSLISFPPPRTTTTPLPIEHLEDFTAHEWCNSLLSDPTIPKISKRHIPDPREGVSNTFFTRTLFTPTAIRAFLSLYRPGSTNHRDTSETTNIVTGSAVRAPQPSSSAAEAARQLAKRDISYAADATDVPKTLIRVSIASDVAGGVARLHGGVTASLLDQVMGSLVASVFGYTCATSELKIKYLRAVRTPCVLLVRRGGGGGLRREKGRWVETVGWVEDGMGKVFAEEEGSFVLGKVRESKM
;
A
#
# COMPACT_ATOMS: atom_id res chain seq x y z
N MET A 1 -23.94 66.50 -41.42
CA MET A 1 -23.38 66.26 -42.78
C MET A 1 -22.25 65.26 -42.65
N PRO A 2 -22.23 64.18 -43.45
CA PRO A 2 -21.36 63.03 -43.22
C PRO A 2 -19.98 63.27 -43.82
N ARG A 3 -18.91 62.88 -43.11
CA ARG A 3 -17.60 62.62 -43.70
C ARG A 3 -17.32 61.12 -43.56
N THR A 4 -17.33 60.47 -44.71
CA THR A 4 -16.80 59.13 -44.95
C THR A 4 -15.29 59.16 -44.75
N HIS A 5 -14.79 58.35 -43.82
CA HIS A 5 -13.38 57.99 -43.79
C HIS A 5 -13.27 56.51 -44.16
N ASP A 6 -12.78 56.29 -45.37
CA ASP A 6 -12.34 55.00 -45.88
C ASP A 6 -11.16 54.49 -45.05
N CYS A 7 -11.28 53.26 -44.55
CA CYS A 7 -10.19 52.51 -43.95
C CYS A 7 -9.79 51.39 -44.94
N PRO A 8 -8.52 51.31 -45.38
CA PRO A 8 -8.09 50.25 -46.29
C PRO A 8 -8.01 48.90 -45.57
N ILE A 9 -8.60 47.88 -46.20
CA ILE A 9 -8.54 46.48 -45.78
C ILE A 9 -7.10 45.98 -45.97
N ALA A 10 -6.39 45.80 -44.85
CA ALA A 10 -5.11 45.09 -44.84
C ALA A 10 -5.37 43.59 -44.98
N SER A 11 -5.02 43.07 -46.17
CA SER A 11 -4.82 41.64 -46.45
C SER A 11 -3.92 41.00 -45.38
N THR A 12 -4.49 40.14 -44.55
CA THR A 12 -3.76 39.31 -43.59
C THR A 12 -3.69 37.89 -44.14
N THR A 13 -2.54 37.55 -44.70
CA THR A 13 -2.15 36.18 -45.08
C THR A 13 -2.18 35.29 -43.83
N PRO A 14 -2.79 34.10 -43.85
CA PRO A 14 -2.76 33.20 -42.70
C PRO A 14 -1.33 32.65 -42.52
N GLN A 15 -0.72 32.97 -41.38
CA GLN A 15 0.54 32.36 -40.97
C GLN A 15 0.31 30.86 -40.70
N HIS A 16 1.10 30.04 -41.39
CA HIS A 16 1.17 28.60 -41.18
C HIS A 16 1.56 28.32 -39.72
N HIS A 17 0.62 27.81 -38.92
CA HIS A 17 0.93 27.21 -37.62
C HIS A 17 1.77 25.95 -37.86
N SER A 18 3.08 26.06 -37.70
CA SER A 18 3.97 24.91 -37.63
C SER A 18 3.58 24.09 -36.40
N LEU A 19 2.91 22.97 -36.64
CA LEU A 19 2.62 21.97 -35.61
C LEU A 19 3.95 21.52 -35.02
N ILE A 20 4.16 21.82 -33.73
CA ILE A 20 5.25 21.25 -32.94
C ILE A 20 5.02 19.74 -32.93
N SER A 21 5.76 19.03 -33.78
CA SER A 21 5.77 17.57 -33.81
C SER A 21 6.44 17.10 -32.53
N PHE A 22 5.64 16.64 -31.57
CA PHE A 22 6.17 15.89 -30.44
C PHE A 22 6.72 14.56 -30.99
N PRO A 23 7.97 14.18 -30.67
CA PRO A 23 8.47 12.88 -31.06
C PRO A 23 7.54 11.81 -30.48
N PRO A 24 7.26 10.72 -31.23
CA PRO A 24 6.44 9.63 -30.72
C PRO A 24 7.04 9.14 -29.39
N PRO A 25 6.20 8.73 -28.41
CA PRO A 25 6.69 8.22 -27.14
C PRO A 25 7.65 7.08 -27.43
N ARG A 26 8.92 7.23 -27.00
CA ARG A 26 9.90 6.17 -27.17
C ARG A 26 9.35 4.93 -26.48
N THR A 27 9.15 3.87 -27.24
CA THR A 27 8.91 2.52 -26.72
C THR A 27 10.23 1.98 -26.16
N THR A 28 10.78 2.66 -25.16
CA THR A 28 11.81 2.07 -24.31
C THR A 28 11.06 1.15 -23.37
N THR A 29 11.03 -0.14 -23.69
CA THR A 29 10.70 -1.20 -22.74
C THR A 29 11.66 -1.04 -21.57
N THR A 30 11.25 -0.30 -20.55
CA THR A 30 12.05 -0.11 -19.35
C THR A 30 12.16 -1.49 -18.73
N PRO A 31 13.36 -2.04 -18.52
CA PRO A 31 13.49 -3.35 -17.91
C PRO A 31 12.75 -3.32 -16.57
N LEU A 32 11.95 -4.37 -16.31
CA LEU A 32 11.22 -4.47 -15.05
C LEU A 32 12.22 -4.31 -13.90
N PRO A 33 11.94 -3.43 -12.92
CA PRO A 33 12.88 -3.17 -11.85
C PRO A 33 13.16 -4.47 -11.09
N ILE A 34 14.44 -4.72 -10.84
CA ILE A 34 14.94 -5.94 -10.19
C ILE A 34 14.59 -5.91 -8.70
N GLU A 35 14.23 -7.06 -8.14
CA GLU A 35 14.02 -7.27 -6.71
C GLU A 35 15.33 -7.75 -6.08
N HIS A 36 15.95 -6.92 -5.26
CA HIS A 36 17.21 -7.23 -4.57
C HIS A 36 17.01 -8.10 -3.33
N LEU A 37 16.45 -9.30 -3.51
CA LEU A 37 16.15 -10.23 -2.40
C LEU A 37 17.41 -10.64 -1.63
N GLU A 38 18.58 -10.53 -2.24
CA GLU A 38 19.88 -10.72 -1.60
C GLU A 38 20.09 -9.78 -0.39
N ASP A 39 19.52 -8.57 -0.43
CA ASP A 39 19.58 -7.62 0.68
C ASP A 39 18.89 -8.21 1.94
N PHE A 40 17.89 -9.06 1.74
CA PHE A 40 17.21 -9.74 2.84
C PHE A 40 18.02 -10.93 3.36
N THR A 41 18.53 -11.78 2.47
CA THR A 41 19.25 -13.00 2.89
C THR A 41 20.57 -12.72 3.58
N ALA A 42 21.10 -11.49 3.43
CA ALA A 42 22.27 -11.01 4.17
C ALA A 42 22.05 -10.88 5.70
N HIS A 43 20.82 -10.95 6.18
CA HIS A 43 20.49 -10.86 7.60
C HIS A 43 19.90 -12.18 8.14
N GLU A 44 20.36 -12.63 9.31
CA GLU A 44 19.88 -13.88 9.92
C GLU A 44 18.40 -13.82 10.32
N TRP A 45 17.98 -12.73 10.97
CA TRP A 45 16.58 -12.52 11.39
C TRP A 45 15.61 -12.59 10.20
N CYS A 46 16.08 -12.09 9.06
CA CYS A 46 15.39 -12.13 7.80
C CYS A 46 15.19 -13.59 7.35
N ASN A 47 16.23 -14.41 7.39
CA ASN A 47 16.13 -15.82 7.00
C ASN A 47 15.22 -16.60 7.94
N SER A 48 15.32 -16.39 9.25
CA SER A 48 14.44 -17.03 10.24
C SER A 48 12.96 -16.78 9.94
N LEU A 49 12.60 -15.57 9.54
CA LEU A 49 11.22 -15.24 9.19
C LEU A 49 10.78 -15.83 7.84
N LEU A 50 11.68 -15.95 6.85
CA LEU A 50 11.35 -16.61 5.57
C LEU A 50 11.16 -18.11 5.72
N SER A 51 11.85 -18.70 6.69
CA SER A 51 11.77 -20.13 7.00
C SER A 51 10.64 -20.49 7.97
N ASP A 52 9.88 -19.51 8.48
CA ASP A 52 8.78 -19.75 9.42
C ASP A 52 7.59 -20.42 8.70
N PRO A 53 7.26 -21.69 9.01
CA PRO A 53 6.18 -22.41 8.34
C PRO A 53 4.79 -21.85 8.68
N THR A 54 4.68 -21.01 9.71
CA THR A 54 3.41 -20.40 10.12
C THR A 54 3.04 -19.18 9.28
N ILE A 55 3.86 -18.80 8.30
CA ILE A 55 3.62 -17.70 7.37
C ILE A 55 3.19 -18.29 6.02
N PRO A 56 1.90 -18.57 5.81
CA PRO A 56 1.43 -19.29 4.63
C PRO A 56 1.43 -18.44 3.35
N LYS A 57 1.56 -17.12 3.45
CA LYS A 57 1.49 -16.23 2.29
C LYS A 57 2.69 -15.32 2.24
N ILE A 58 3.52 -15.50 1.21
CA ILE A 58 4.64 -14.64 0.85
C ILE A 58 4.35 -14.07 -0.53
N SER A 59 4.27 -12.75 -0.64
CA SER A 59 4.04 -12.04 -1.90
C SER A 59 5.20 -11.09 -2.18
N LYS A 60 5.79 -11.21 -3.38
CA LYS A 60 6.83 -10.30 -3.89
C LYS A 60 6.17 -9.04 -4.48
N ARG A 61 6.99 -8.08 -4.90
CA ARG A 61 6.54 -6.94 -5.71
C ARG A 61 5.63 -7.39 -6.84
N HIS A 62 4.42 -6.86 -6.86
CA HIS A 62 3.54 -6.91 -8.01
C HIS A 62 3.66 -5.59 -8.78
N ILE A 63 4.08 -5.67 -10.03
CA ILE A 63 4.04 -4.53 -10.96
C ILE A 63 2.83 -4.81 -11.85
N PRO A 64 1.72 -4.07 -11.69
CA PRO A 64 0.56 -4.23 -12.57
C PRO A 64 0.98 -4.06 -14.03
N ASP A 65 0.39 -4.84 -14.93
CA ASP A 65 0.55 -4.62 -16.37
C ASP A 65 0.10 -3.18 -16.68
N PRO A 66 0.89 -2.37 -17.41
CA PRO A 66 0.49 -1.02 -17.83
C PRO A 66 -0.90 -0.91 -18.50
N ARG A 67 -1.46 -2.03 -18.97
CA ARG A 67 -2.78 -2.12 -19.62
C ARG A 67 -3.93 -2.35 -18.64
N GLU A 68 -3.66 -2.78 -17.42
CA GLU A 68 -4.65 -2.89 -16.35
C GLU A 68 -4.65 -1.59 -15.55
N GLY A 69 -5.82 -1.16 -15.07
CA GLY A 69 -6.02 0.15 -14.45
C GLY A 69 -4.91 0.57 -13.47
N VAL A 70 -4.62 1.87 -13.44
CA VAL A 70 -3.58 2.47 -12.61
C VAL A 70 -3.96 2.31 -11.14
N SER A 71 -3.27 1.44 -10.41
CA SER A 71 -3.38 1.45 -8.96
C SER A 71 -2.05 1.10 -8.29
N ASN A 72 -1.90 1.64 -7.08
CA ASN A 72 -0.71 1.61 -6.26
C ASN A 72 0.59 2.10 -6.93
N THR A 73 0.50 2.97 -7.95
CA THR A 73 1.67 3.46 -8.69
C THR A 73 2.66 4.24 -7.84
N PHE A 74 2.20 4.82 -6.73
CA PHE A 74 3.08 5.44 -5.74
C PHE A 74 4.13 4.45 -5.22
N PHE A 75 3.74 3.22 -4.87
CA PHE A 75 4.70 2.18 -4.53
C PHE A 75 5.32 1.58 -5.78
N THR A 76 4.52 1.08 -6.72
CA THR A 76 4.99 0.21 -7.80
C THR A 76 5.79 0.91 -8.90
N ARG A 77 5.67 2.24 -9.03
CA ARG A 77 6.40 3.04 -10.04
C ARG A 77 7.26 4.14 -9.43
N THR A 78 6.79 4.81 -8.37
CA THR A 78 7.53 5.95 -7.79
C THR A 78 8.58 5.51 -6.76
N LEU A 79 8.22 4.67 -5.78
CA LEU A 79 9.14 4.28 -4.72
C LEU A 79 9.94 3.01 -5.05
N PHE A 80 9.40 2.08 -5.84
CA PHE A 80 10.07 0.81 -6.16
C PHE A 80 11.08 0.96 -7.30
N THR A 81 12.17 1.67 -7.01
CA THR A 81 13.31 1.85 -7.91
C THR A 81 14.58 1.28 -7.28
N PRO A 82 15.63 0.97 -8.07
CA PRO A 82 16.92 0.50 -7.55
C PRO A 82 17.61 1.46 -6.56
N THR A 83 17.19 2.72 -6.49
CA THR A 83 17.80 3.75 -5.65
C THR A 83 16.91 4.22 -4.50
N ALA A 84 15.63 3.85 -4.49
CA ALA A 84 14.66 4.18 -3.44
C ALA A 84 14.29 2.94 -2.60
N ILE A 85 13.39 2.08 -3.08
CA ILE A 85 13.06 0.78 -2.49
C ILE A 85 13.55 -0.33 -3.42
N ARG A 86 14.63 -0.99 -3.01
CA ARG A 86 15.35 -2.02 -3.79
C ARG A 86 14.65 -3.37 -3.76
N ALA A 87 14.03 -3.71 -2.64
CA ALA A 87 13.30 -4.96 -2.46
C ALA A 87 12.10 -4.77 -1.55
N PHE A 88 11.01 -5.50 -1.82
CA PHE A 88 9.78 -5.43 -1.05
C PHE A 88 9.11 -6.81 -0.96
N LEU A 89 8.93 -7.31 0.27
CA LEU A 89 8.30 -8.60 0.52
C LEU A 89 7.17 -8.46 1.53
N SER A 90 5.95 -8.79 1.12
CA SER A 90 4.79 -8.83 2.00
C SER A 90 4.55 -10.26 2.48
N LEU A 91 4.32 -10.42 3.78
CA LEU A 91 4.05 -11.69 4.43
C LEU A 91 2.76 -11.57 5.21
N TYR A 92 1.91 -12.60 5.15
CA TYR A 92 0.68 -12.66 5.92
C TYR A 92 0.58 -13.98 6.69
N ARG A 93 0.31 -13.87 7.98
CA ARG A 93 -0.01 -14.98 8.88
C ARG A 93 -1.46 -14.86 9.35
N PRO A 94 -2.34 -15.81 8.99
CA PRO A 94 -3.68 -15.87 9.55
C PRO A 94 -3.59 -16.19 11.06
N GLY A 95 -4.48 -15.59 11.85
CA GLY A 95 -4.75 -16.05 13.22
C GLY A 95 -5.71 -17.25 13.19
N SER A 96 -5.74 -18.05 14.25
CA SER A 96 -6.64 -19.22 14.36
C SER A 96 -8.08 -18.80 14.65
N THR A 97 -8.31 -17.62 15.23
CA THR A 97 -9.65 -17.08 15.44
C THR A 97 -10.14 -16.29 14.21
N ASN A 98 -11.15 -16.84 13.54
CA ASN A 98 -11.90 -16.26 12.41
C ASN A 98 -11.16 -16.24 11.06
N HIS A 99 -11.00 -17.43 10.49
CA HIS A 99 -11.10 -17.56 9.04
C HIS A 99 -12.52 -17.11 8.62
N ARG A 100 -12.68 -15.83 8.24
CA ARG A 100 -13.86 -15.42 7.46
C ARG A 100 -13.60 -15.99 6.07
N ASP A 101 -14.20 -17.14 5.77
CA ASP A 101 -13.97 -17.99 4.59
C ASP A 101 -13.61 -17.21 3.32
N THR A 102 -12.31 -17.08 3.04
CA THR A 102 -11.81 -16.74 1.71
C THR A 102 -11.42 -18.06 1.04
N SER A 103 -12.42 -18.76 0.52
CA SER A 103 -12.21 -19.84 -0.42
C SER A 103 -11.48 -19.30 -1.65
N GLU A 104 -10.40 -19.98 -2.02
CA GLU A 104 -9.59 -19.84 -3.24
C GLU A 104 -8.66 -18.62 -3.42
N THR A 105 -7.38 -19.00 -3.54
CA THR A 105 -6.22 -18.39 -4.18
C THR A 105 -6.51 -17.16 -5.05
N THR A 106 -6.60 -15.98 -4.44
CA THR A 106 -6.35 -14.73 -5.14
C THR A 106 -5.02 -14.18 -4.66
N ASN A 107 -4.08 -14.06 -5.60
CA ASN A 107 -2.83 -13.35 -5.40
C ASN A 107 -3.13 -12.04 -4.66
N ILE A 108 -2.58 -11.87 -3.46
CA ILE A 108 -2.73 -10.63 -2.70
C ILE A 108 -1.85 -9.60 -3.39
N VAL A 109 -2.48 -8.95 -4.37
CA VAL A 109 -1.89 -7.95 -5.26
C VAL A 109 -1.73 -6.64 -4.51
N THR A 110 -0.49 -6.31 -4.16
CA THR A 110 -0.07 -4.95 -3.83
C THR A 110 -0.17 -4.11 -5.10
N GLY A 111 -1.36 -3.61 -5.42
CA GLY A 111 -1.52 -3.04 -6.76
C GLY A 111 -2.90 -2.52 -7.06
N SER A 112 -3.96 -3.12 -6.56
CA SER A 112 -5.34 -2.69 -6.79
C SER A 112 -6.17 -3.12 -5.61
N ALA A 113 -7.25 -2.39 -5.39
CA ALA A 113 -8.45 -2.93 -4.79
C ALA A 113 -8.82 -4.22 -5.56
N VAL A 114 -8.23 -5.36 -5.19
CA VAL A 114 -8.67 -6.65 -5.70
C VAL A 114 -10.11 -6.74 -5.29
N ARG A 115 -10.99 -6.87 -6.29
CA ARG A 115 -12.39 -7.20 -6.10
C ARG A 115 -12.37 -8.62 -5.53
N ALA A 116 -12.27 -8.71 -4.22
CA ALA A 116 -12.20 -9.97 -3.52
C ALA A 116 -13.36 -10.87 -3.98
N PRO A 117 -13.17 -12.20 -4.03
CA PRO A 117 -14.30 -13.10 -4.04
C PRO A 117 -15.25 -12.67 -2.93
N GLN A 118 -16.51 -12.39 -3.27
CA GLN A 118 -17.51 -12.05 -2.27
C GLN A 118 -17.50 -13.17 -1.21
N PRO A 119 -17.42 -12.87 0.09
CA PRO A 119 -17.59 -13.90 1.09
C PRO A 119 -18.95 -14.56 0.90
N SER A 120 -19.06 -15.79 1.40
CA SER A 120 -20.15 -16.75 1.17
C SER A 120 -21.58 -16.23 1.44
N SER A 121 -21.77 -15.04 2.05
CA SER A 121 -22.86 -14.14 1.61
C SER A 121 -22.54 -12.66 1.82
N SER A 122 -22.63 -11.86 0.76
CA SER A 122 -22.56 -10.38 0.81
C SER A 122 -23.61 -9.77 1.75
N ALA A 123 -24.74 -10.46 1.93
CA ALA A 123 -25.81 -10.11 2.85
C ALA A 123 -25.37 -10.16 4.33
N ALA A 124 -24.63 -11.20 4.75
CA ALA A 124 -24.14 -11.30 6.13
C ALA A 124 -23.17 -10.16 6.48
N GLU A 125 -22.30 -9.79 5.56
CA GLU A 125 -21.39 -8.65 5.76
C GLU A 125 -22.15 -7.31 5.75
N ALA A 126 -23.12 -7.13 4.86
CA ALA A 126 -23.96 -5.92 4.85
C ALA A 126 -24.73 -5.75 6.16
N ALA A 127 -25.31 -6.85 6.67
CA ALA A 127 -25.99 -6.88 7.96
C ALA A 127 -25.04 -6.56 9.13
N ARG A 128 -23.81 -7.09 9.11
CA ARG A 128 -22.76 -6.78 10.11
C ARG A 128 -22.42 -5.29 10.11
N GLN A 129 -22.16 -4.72 8.93
CA GLN A 129 -21.84 -3.29 8.78
C GLN A 129 -22.98 -2.41 9.28
N LEU A 130 -24.23 -2.80 9.02
CA LEU A 130 -25.43 -2.09 9.46
C LEU A 130 -25.64 -2.18 10.99
N ALA A 131 -25.35 -3.34 11.59
CA ALA A 131 -25.50 -3.56 13.02
C ALA A 131 -24.56 -2.68 13.87
N LYS A 132 -23.48 -2.12 13.28
CA LYS A 132 -22.52 -1.22 13.94
C LYS A 132 -22.02 -1.76 15.29
N ARG A 133 -21.88 -3.09 15.39
CA ARG A 133 -21.33 -3.73 16.60
C ARG A 133 -19.94 -3.17 16.87
N ASP A 134 -19.68 -2.88 18.13
CA ASP A 134 -18.41 -2.37 18.61
C ASP A 134 -17.60 -3.55 19.14
N ILE A 135 -16.62 -4.00 18.35
CA ILE A 135 -15.77 -5.14 18.70
C ILE A 135 -14.41 -4.59 19.07
N SER A 136 -13.99 -4.83 20.31
CA SER A 136 -12.64 -4.52 20.77
C SER A 136 -11.81 -5.79 20.87
N TYR A 137 -10.56 -5.71 20.45
CA TYR A 137 -9.65 -6.86 20.45
C TYR A 137 -8.66 -6.73 21.61
N ALA A 138 -8.36 -7.86 22.26
CA ALA A 138 -7.44 -7.89 23.39
C ALA A 138 -6.01 -7.53 22.97
N ALA A 139 -5.34 -6.76 23.83
CA ALA A 139 -3.99 -6.25 23.58
C ALA A 139 -2.89 -7.31 23.75
N ASP A 140 -3.22 -8.50 24.22
CA ASP A 140 -2.30 -9.61 24.49
C ASP A 140 -2.64 -10.87 23.69
N ALA A 141 -3.65 -10.79 22.81
CA ALA A 141 -4.04 -11.92 21.98
C ALA A 141 -2.87 -12.37 21.07
N THR A 142 -2.39 -13.58 21.33
CA THR A 142 -1.23 -14.18 20.65
C THR A 142 -1.60 -14.75 19.28
N ASP A 143 -2.88 -15.02 19.06
CA ASP A 143 -3.44 -15.70 17.90
C ASP A 143 -4.22 -14.76 16.96
N VAL A 144 -3.67 -13.57 16.72
CA VAL A 144 -4.27 -12.57 15.82
C VAL A 144 -3.60 -12.58 14.44
N PRO A 145 -4.34 -12.27 13.36
CA PRO A 145 -3.77 -12.06 12.04
C PRO A 145 -2.63 -11.04 12.03
N LYS A 146 -1.59 -11.32 11.25
CA LYS A 146 -0.39 -10.48 11.12
C LYS A 146 -0.05 -10.24 9.65
N THR A 147 0.27 -9.01 9.32
CA THR A 147 0.90 -8.62 8.06
C THR A 147 2.26 -8.04 8.36
N LEU A 148 3.28 -8.51 7.65
CA LEU A 148 4.65 -8.03 7.74
C LEU A 148 5.08 -7.57 6.36
N ILE A 149 5.80 -6.47 6.28
CA ILE A 149 6.46 -6.00 5.07
C ILE A 149 7.94 -5.88 5.39
N ARG A 150 8.77 -6.50 4.57
CA ARG A 150 10.21 -6.31 4.58
C ARG A 150 10.57 -5.43 3.42
N VAL A 151 11.39 -4.44 3.70
CA VAL A 151 11.74 -3.42 2.72
C VAL A 151 13.24 -3.17 2.78
N SER A 152 13.90 -3.29 1.62
CA SER A 152 15.27 -2.82 1.43
C SER A 152 15.21 -1.39 0.90
N ILE A 153 15.81 -0.47 1.64
CA ILE A 153 15.77 0.97 1.42
C ILE A 153 17.16 1.47 1.01
N ALA A 154 17.21 2.18 -0.10
CA ALA A 154 18.38 2.87 -0.61
C ALA A 154 18.32 4.39 -0.30
N SER A 155 19.25 5.15 -0.86
CA SER A 155 19.53 6.53 -0.42
C SER A 155 18.57 7.60 -0.98
N ASP A 156 17.88 7.35 -2.10
CA ASP A 156 17.08 8.40 -2.79
C ASP A 156 15.74 8.71 -2.09
N VAL A 157 15.47 8.05 -0.97
CA VAL A 157 14.33 8.31 -0.10
C VAL A 157 14.74 8.98 1.22
N ALA A 158 15.96 9.52 1.27
CA ALA A 158 16.45 10.26 2.43
C ALA A 158 15.82 11.67 2.50
N GLY A 159 15.31 12.05 3.67
CA GLY A 159 14.83 13.42 3.94
C GLY A 159 15.90 14.34 4.52
N GLY A 160 17.01 13.76 4.99
CA GLY A 160 18.23 14.46 5.38
C GLY A 160 19.43 13.56 5.13
N VAL A 161 20.65 14.04 5.37
CA VAL A 161 21.87 13.28 5.10
C VAL A 161 21.81 11.90 5.78
N ALA A 162 21.78 10.85 4.95
CA ALA A 162 21.67 9.45 5.38
C ALA A 162 20.51 9.16 6.35
N ARG A 163 19.39 9.90 6.25
CA ARG A 163 18.22 9.76 7.12
C ARG A 163 16.97 9.55 6.30
N LEU A 164 16.29 8.43 6.52
CA LEU A 164 15.03 8.11 5.82
C LEU A 164 14.00 9.21 6.02
N HIS A 165 13.33 9.60 4.93
CA HIS A 165 12.26 10.58 4.98
C HIS A 165 11.07 10.05 5.80
N GLY A 166 10.56 10.84 6.74
CA GLY A 166 9.44 10.44 7.62
C GLY A 166 8.18 10.06 6.84
N GLY A 167 7.92 10.72 5.71
CA GLY A 167 6.83 10.38 4.79
C GLY A 167 6.94 8.99 4.18
N VAL A 168 8.15 8.48 3.92
CA VAL A 168 8.34 7.12 3.39
C VAL A 168 8.04 6.09 4.48
N THR A 169 8.44 6.39 5.72
CA THR A 169 8.06 5.59 6.89
C THR A 169 6.53 5.55 7.05
N ALA A 170 5.87 6.71 6.92
CA ALA A 170 4.42 6.82 6.99
C ALA A 170 3.72 5.99 5.91
N SER A 171 4.18 6.09 4.66
CA SER A 171 3.62 5.30 3.56
C SER A 171 3.76 3.81 3.80
N LEU A 172 4.92 3.34 4.28
CA LEU A 172 5.13 1.93 4.56
C LEU A 172 4.19 1.40 5.64
N LEU A 173 3.92 2.20 6.67
CA LEU A 173 2.99 1.82 7.73
C LEU A 173 1.53 1.81 7.22
N ASP A 174 1.13 2.81 6.43
CA ASP A 174 -0.17 2.83 5.75
C ASP A 174 -0.36 1.55 4.91
N GLN A 175 0.65 1.20 4.11
CA GLN A 175 0.64 0.00 3.28
C GLN A 175 0.51 -1.29 4.10
N VAL A 176 1.24 -1.45 5.22
CA VAL A 176 1.15 -2.67 6.03
C VAL A 176 -0.21 -2.81 6.70
N MET A 177 -0.77 -1.70 7.19
CA MET A 177 -2.03 -1.71 7.92
C MET A 177 -3.23 -1.87 6.99
N GLY A 178 -3.24 -1.15 5.87
CA GLY A 178 -4.26 -1.34 4.83
C GLY A 178 -4.25 -2.76 4.28
N SER A 179 -3.05 -3.34 4.07
CA SER A 179 -2.92 -4.73 3.63
C SER A 179 -3.47 -5.73 4.66
N LEU A 180 -3.27 -5.49 5.95
CA LEU A 180 -3.90 -6.33 6.98
C LEU A 180 -5.41 -6.21 6.97
N VAL A 181 -5.96 -4.98 6.99
CA VAL A 181 -7.41 -4.76 7.01
C VAL A 181 -8.03 -5.43 5.78
N ALA A 182 -7.42 -5.28 4.61
CA ALA A 182 -7.89 -5.95 3.41
C ALA A 182 -7.85 -7.48 3.52
N SER A 183 -6.80 -8.04 4.13
CA SER A 183 -6.64 -9.48 4.30
C SER A 183 -7.62 -10.08 5.31
N VAL A 184 -7.90 -9.37 6.41
CA VAL A 184 -8.80 -9.84 7.48
C VAL A 184 -10.27 -9.75 7.07
N PHE A 185 -10.63 -8.68 6.36
CA PHE A 185 -12.03 -8.45 5.98
C PHE A 185 -12.36 -9.00 4.59
N GLY A 186 -11.36 -9.28 3.75
CA GLY A 186 -11.60 -9.68 2.36
C GLY A 186 -12.23 -8.54 1.55
N TYR A 187 -12.03 -7.28 1.96
CA TYR A 187 -12.58 -6.12 1.27
C TYR A 187 -11.55 -5.01 1.16
N THR A 188 -11.76 -4.13 0.20
CA THR A 188 -10.93 -2.95 0.04
C THR A 188 -11.27 -1.94 1.13
N CYS A 189 -10.26 -1.22 1.58
CA CYS A 189 -10.40 -0.19 2.58
C CYS A 189 -9.76 1.10 2.10
N ALA A 190 -10.28 2.22 2.59
CA ALA A 190 -9.66 3.53 2.44
C ALA A 190 -9.11 3.97 3.79
N THR A 191 -7.92 4.57 3.77
CA THR A 191 -7.34 5.20 4.95
C THR A 191 -8.14 6.43 5.33
N SER A 192 -8.51 6.55 6.61
CA SER A 192 -9.19 7.73 7.14
C SER A 192 -8.26 8.60 7.96
N GLU A 193 -7.43 8.00 8.81
CA GLU A 193 -6.52 8.71 9.70
C GLU A 193 -5.28 7.86 9.94
N LEU A 194 -4.12 8.53 9.99
CA LEU A 194 -2.83 7.94 10.33
C LEU A 194 -2.16 8.87 11.36
N LYS A 195 -1.84 8.35 12.54
CA LYS A 195 -1.17 9.09 13.61
C LYS A 195 0.11 8.39 14.00
N ILE A 196 1.23 8.98 13.58
CA ILE A 196 2.55 8.35 13.66
C ILE A 196 3.40 9.03 14.73
N LYS A 197 3.99 8.23 15.61
CA LYS A 197 5.02 8.63 16.57
C LYS A 197 6.38 8.19 16.04
N TYR A 198 7.21 9.14 15.62
CA TYR A 198 8.60 8.89 15.24
C TYR A 198 9.48 8.84 16.49
N LEU A 199 9.88 7.64 16.88
CA LEU A 199 10.65 7.40 18.10
C LEU A 199 12.15 7.62 17.86
N ARG A 200 12.65 7.22 16.67
CA ARG A 200 14.08 7.23 16.34
C ARG A 200 14.30 7.48 14.86
N ALA A 201 15.43 8.11 14.52
CA ALA A 201 15.84 8.27 13.13
C ALA A 201 16.30 6.92 12.53
N VAL A 202 15.87 6.64 11.30
CA VAL A 202 16.32 5.51 10.50
C VAL A 202 17.45 5.99 9.57
N ARG A 203 18.57 5.26 9.53
CA ARG A 203 19.67 5.56 8.61
C ARG A 203 19.44 4.88 7.26
N THR A 204 19.75 5.56 6.16
CA THR A 204 19.77 4.97 4.82
C THR A 204 21.22 4.74 4.35
N PRO A 205 21.49 3.68 3.57
CA PRO A 205 20.61 2.56 3.23
C PRO A 205 20.38 1.61 4.42
N CYS A 206 19.26 0.88 4.43
CA CYS A 206 18.95 -0.11 5.48
C CYS A 206 17.91 -1.14 5.02
N VAL A 207 17.75 -2.20 5.82
CA VAL A 207 16.61 -3.12 5.75
C VAL A 207 15.72 -2.88 6.96
N LEU A 208 14.41 -2.73 6.72
CA LEU A 208 13.42 -2.57 7.78
C LEU A 208 12.40 -3.70 7.76
N LEU A 209 11.88 -3.99 8.95
CA LEU A 209 10.67 -4.76 9.16
C LEU A 209 9.56 -3.79 9.53
N VAL A 210 8.52 -3.73 8.70
CA VAL A 210 7.31 -2.97 8.94
C VAL A 210 6.26 -3.99 9.28
N ARG A 211 5.80 -3.99 10.53
CA ARG A 211 4.91 -5.04 10.99
C ARG A 211 3.62 -4.50 11.51
N ARG A 212 2.62 -5.34 11.31
CA ARG A 212 1.31 -5.16 11.87
C ARG A 212 0.77 -6.50 12.37
N GLY A 213 0.71 -6.67 13.69
CA GLY A 213 0.24 -7.92 14.33
C GLY A 213 1.15 -8.40 15.46
N GLY A 214 0.56 -9.15 16.41
CA GLY A 214 1.00 -9.30 17.81
C GLY A 214 -0.11 -8.82 18.74
N GLY A 215 0.02 -9.02 20.05
CA GLY A 215 -0.96 -8.52 21.01
C GLY A 215 -1.23 -7.03 20.77
N GLY A 216 -2.47 -6.66 20.44
CA GLY A 216 -2.86 -5.27 20.18
C GLY A 216 -2.79 -4.83 18.73
N GLY A 217 -2.72 -5.77 17.80
CA GLY A 217 -2.81 -5.46 16.39
C GLY A 217 -4.10 -4.72 16.00
N LEU A 218 -5.18 -5.48 15.76
CA LEU A 218 -6.49 -4.88 15.50
C LEU A 218 -6.97 -4.32 16.83
N ARG A 219 -7.51 -3.11 16.87
CA ARG A 219 -7.92 -2.48 18.13
C ARG A 219 -9.42 -2.49 18.28
N ARG A 220 -10.10 -2.01 17.24
CA ARG A 220 -11.53 -1.80 17.27
C ARG A 220 -12.13 -1.95 15.88
N GLU A 221 -13.33 -2.51 15.83
CA GLU A 221 -14.19 -2.54 14.66
C GLU A 221 -15.54 -1.93 15.06
N LYS A 222 -16.02 -0.94 14.31
CA LYS A 222 -17.35 -0.37 14.49
C LYS A 222 -18.04 -0.18 13.14
N GLY A 223 -18.81 -1.18 12.73
CA GLY A 223 -19.43 -1.23 11.41
C GLY A 223 -18.39 -1.26 10.29
N ARG A 224 -18.20 -0.13 9.60
CA ARG A 224 -17.17 0.02 8.54
C ARG A 224 -15.87 0.63 9.02
N TRP A 225 -15.82 1.13 10.25
CA TRP A 225 -14.63 1.73 10.83
C TRP A 225 -13.76 0.67 11.48
N VAL A 226 -12.47 0.67 11.18
CA VAL A 226 -11.50 -0.31 11.69
C VAL A 226 -10.26 0.42 12.18
N GLU A 227 -9.88 0.20 13.43
CA GLU A 227 -8.72 0.81 14.08
C GLU A 227 -7.61 -0.24 14.27
N THR A 228 -6.37 0.19 14.09
CA THR A 228 -5.22 -0.68 13.93
C THR A 228 -3.93 0.01 14.38
N VAL A 229 -2.95 -0.76 14.87
CA VAL A 229 -1.65 -0.21 15.32
C VAL A 229 -0.47 -0.91 14.66
N GLY A 230 0.43 -0.17 14.02
CA GLY A 230 1.61 -0.69 13.31
C GLY A 230 2.94 -0.19 13.85
N TRP A 231 4.03 -0.89 13.49
CA TRP A 231 5.39 -0.53 13.89
C TRP A 231 6.40 -0.66 12.74
N VAL A 232 7.42 0.19 12.77
CA VAL A 232 8.64 0.03 11.98
C VAL A 232 9.79 -0.32 12.91
N GLU A 233 10.51 -1.39 12.61
CA GLU A 233 11.63 -1.90 13.41
C GLU A 233 12.79 -2.42 12.54
N ASP A 234 13.94 -2.68 13.17
CA ASP A 234 15.15 -3.22 12.52
C ASP A 234 15.16 -4.76 12.39
N GLY A 235 14.08 -5.43 12.79
CA GLY A 235 14.03 -6.90 12.87
C GLY A 235 14.73 -7.49 14.09
N MET A 236 15.39 -6.68 14.92
CA MET A 236 16.08 -7.06 16.17
C MET A 236 15.38 -6.49 17.42
N GLY A 237 14.18 -5.92 17.25
CA GLY A 237 13.35 -5.38 18.33
C GLY A 237 13.49 -3.88 18.57
N LYS A 238 14.33 -3.17 17.81
CA LYS A 238 14.42 -1.71 17.92
C LYS A 238 13.33 -1.05 17.09
N VAL A 239 12.38 -0.42 17.78
CA VAL A 239 11.29 0.32 17.14
C VAL A 239 11.74 1.73 16.75
N PHE A 240 11.48 2.13 15.51
CA PHE A 240 11.74 3.46 14.97
C PHE A 240 10.50 4.34 14.91
N ALA A 241 9.35 3.73 14.60
CA ALA A 241 8.07 4.43 14.56
C ALA A 241 6.95 3.49 15.01
N GLU A 242 5.94 4.09 15.65
CA GLU A 242 4.67 3.45 16.00
C GLU A 242 3.55 4.26 15.36
N GLU A 243 2.50 3.60 14.92
CA GLU A 243 1.35 4.24 14.33
C GLU A 243 0.03 3.73 14.90
N GLU A 244 -0.89 4.66 15.18
CA GLU A 244 -2.33 4.42 15.33
C GLU A 244 -3.04 4.84 14.03
N GLY A 245 -3.68 3.90 13.33
CA GLY A 245 -4.37 4.14 12.05
C GLY A 245 -5.82 3.71 12.06
N SER A 246 -6.64 4.39 11.26
CA SER A 246 -8.06 4.09 11.08
C SER A 246 -8.44 3.97 9.61
N PHE A 247 -9.24 2.96 9.30
CA PHE A 247 -9.62 2.58 7.94
C PHE A 247 -11.13 2.44 7.81
N VAL A 248 -11.65 2.78 6.63
CA VAL A 248 -13.06 2.64 6.28
C VAL A 248 -13.22 1.56 5.22
N LEU A 249 -13.96 0.51 5.55
CA LEU A 249 -14.29 -0.56 4.61
C LEU A 249 -15.22 -0.05 3.51
N GLY A 250 -15.01 -0.57 2.30
CA GLY A 250 -15.94 -0.40 1.18
C GLY A 250 -17.36 -0.83 1.56
N LYS A 251 -18.37 -0.11 1.06
CA LYS A 251 -19.77 -0.51 1.26
C LYS A 251 -20.02 -1.80 0.49
N VAL A 252 -20.49 -2.82 1.20
CA VAL A 252 -21.04 -4.01 0.56
C VAL A 252 -22.51 -3.73 0.24
N ARG A 253 -22.88 -3.80 -1.03
CA ARG A 253 -24.28 -3.76 -1.46
C ARG A 253 -24.77 -5.20 -1.59
N GLU A 254 -25.98 -5.46 -1.13
CA GLU A 254 -26.68 -6.69 -1.53
C GLU A 254 -26.82 -6.69 -3.05
N SER A 255 -26.38 -7.77 -3.68
CA SER A 255 -26.76 -8.03 -5.06
C SER A 255 -28.26 -8.29 -5.05
N LYS A 256 -29.04 -7.40 -5.67
CA LYS A 256 -30.44 -7.75 -6.01
C LYS A 256 -30.37 -8.93 -6.97
N MET A 257 -30.89 -10.08 -6.57
CA MET A 257 -31.27 -11.16 -7.49
C MET A 257 -32.34 -10.65 -8.45
#